data_AF-A0A537NJI7-F1
#
_entry.id   AF-A0A537NJI7-F1
#
_cell.length_a   1.000
_cell.length_b   1.000
_cell.length_c   1.000
_cell.angle_alpha   90.00
_cell.angle_beta   90.00
_cell.angle_gamma   90.00
#
_symmetry.space_group_name_H-M   'P 1'
#
loop_
_entity.id
_entity.type
_entity.pdbx_description
1 polymer ?
#
loop_
_entity_poly.entity_id
_entity_poly.type
_entity_poly.pdbx_seq_one_letter_code
_entity_poly.pdbx_strand_id
1 'polypeptide(L)'
;MVRNGSRLAFAAVVALVTMAASAGAADKKAIERGKYLVSFGGCFDCHTPGYFFGKPDMARYLGGSDVGFEMPGLGVFVGPNLTPDPETGLGEWSEAQIVRALQTGKRPDGRELAPIMPWRAFANLTKSDAHAIAAYLKSLPAVSHRVPGPFGPDEKASVFRMNKIAALRLAR
;
A
#
# COMPACT_ATOMS: atom_id res chain seq x y z
N MET A 1 -56.84 28.66 13.44
CA MET A 1 -56.09 27.39 13.33
C MET A 1 -54.83 27.63 12.51
N VAL A 2 -53.69 27.94 13.15
CA VAL A 2 -52.40 28.16 12.48
C VAL A 2 -51.62 26.84 12.54
N ARG A 3 -51.37 26.23 11.39
CA ARG A 3 -50.73 24.91 11.26
C ARG A 3 -49.21 25.04 11.46
N ASN A 4 -48.70 24.31 12.43
CA ASN A 4 -47.32 24.28 12.93
C ASN A 4 -46.38 23.49 12.00
N GLY A 5 -46.29 23.87 10.72
CA GLY A 5 -45.58 23.09 9.67
C GLY A 5 -44.08 23.37 9.52
N SER A 6 -43.58 24.49 10.03
CA SER A 6 -42.24 25.00 9.69
C SER A 6 -41.09 24.44 10.54
N ARG A 7 -41.38 23.72 11.63
CA ARG A 7 -40.35 23.18 12.54
C ARG A 7 -39.75 21.85 12.07
N LEU A 8 -40.48 21.09 11.27
CA LEU A 8 -40.07 19.77 10.78
C LEU A 8 -39.00 19.86 9.67
N ALA A 9 -39.07 20.88 8.81
CA ALA A 9 -38.10 21.05 7.73
C ALA A 9 -36.70 21.45 8.23
N PHE A 10 -36.60 22.21 9.33
CA PHE A 10 -35.33 22.68 9.87
C PHE A 10 -34.56 21.57 10.62
N ALA A 11 -35.27 20.68 11.31
CA ALA A 11 -34.66 19.57 12.06
C ALA A 11 -34.05 18.50 11.13
N ALA A 12 -34.67 18.23 9.98
CA ALA A 12 -34.16 17.26 9.01
C ALA A 12 -32.85 17.71 8.34
N VAL A 13 -32.72 18.99 8.00
CA VAL A 13 -31.51 19.53 7.38
C VAL A 13 -30.33 19.54 8.36
N VAL A 14 -30.57 19.84 9.64
CA VAL A 14 -29.51 19.82 10.67
C VAL A 14 -29.01 18.40 10.96
N ALA A 15 -29.89 17.38 10.93
CA ALA A 15 -29.49 15.98 11.13
C ALA A 15 -28.67 15.38 9.97
N LEU A 16 -28.93 15.81 8.73
CA LEU A 16 -28.17 15.37 7.55
C LEU A 16 -26.75 15.97 7.51
N VAL A 17 -26.59 17.23 7.94
CA VAL A 17 -25.28 17.92 7.95
C VAL A 17 -24.34 17.34 9.01
N THR A 18 -24.85 16.89 10.16
CA THR A 18 -24.02 16.33 11.25
C THR A 18 -23.49 14.92 10.94
N MET A 19 -24.25 14.07 10.23
CA MET A 19 -23.79 12.72 9.85
C MET A 19 -22.65 12.75 8.81
N ALA A 20 -22.71 13.62 7.81
CA ALA A 20 -21.67 13.73 6.79
C ALA A 20 -20.31 14.19 7.37
N ALA A 21 -20.32 15.11 8.33
CA ALA A 21 -19.11 15.58 9.01
C ALA A 21 -18.45 14.48 9.88
N SER A 22 -19.26 13.62 10.51
CA SER A 22 -18.78 12.50 11.31
C SER A 22 -18.11 11.41 10.46
N ALA A 23 -18.70 11.09 9.31
CA ALA A 23 -18.13 10.12 8.36
C ALA A 23 -16.77 10.57 7.82
N GLY A 24 -16.67 11.81 7.33
CA GLY A 24 -15.39 12.34 6.84
C GLY A 24 -14.31 12.44 7.92
N ALA A 25 -14.68 12.69 9.18
CA ALA A 25 -13.75 12.66 10.30
C ALA A 25 -13.26 11.24 10.64
N ALA A 26 -14.12 10.22 10.50
CA ALA A 26 -13.76 8.82 10.68
C ALA A 26 -12.80 8.35 9.57
N ASP A 27 -13.07 8.71 8.31
CA ASP A 27 -12.20 8.38 7.18
C ASP A 27 -10.80 9.02 7.33
N LYS A 28 -10.75 10.28 7.73
CA LYS A 28 -9.48 10.97 8.00
C LYS A 28 -8.67 10.28 9.10
N LYS A 29 -9.32 9.84 10.19
CA LYS A 29 -8.63 9.10 11.28
C LYS A 29 -8.11 7.75 10.80
N ALA A 30 -8.88 7.03 9.97
CA ALA A 30 -8.43 5.77 9.39
C ALA A 30 -7.21 5.97 8.48
N ILE A 31 -7.22 7.01 7.63
CA ILE A 31 -6.09 7.36 6.75
C ILE A 31 -4.84 7.72 7.57
N GLU A 32 -4.95 8.54 8.62
CA GLU A 32 -3.81 8.87 9.48
C GLU A 32 -3.25 7.64 10.21
N ARG A 33 -4.13 6.73 10.68
CA ARG A 33 -3.71 5.45 11.25
C ARG A 33 -2.98 4.60 10.21
N GLY A 34 -3.48 4.55 8.98
CA GLY A 34 -2.85 3.84 7.87
C GLY A 34 -1.48 4.40 7.54
N LYS A 35 -1.35 5.72 7.46
CA LYS A 35 -0.08 6.41 7.25
C LYS A 35 0.95 6.02 8.30
N TYR A 36 0.55 6.02 9.57
CA TYR A 36 1.41 5.59 10.68
C TYR A 36 1.86 4.13 10.49
N LEU A 37 0.93 3.22 10.21
CA LEU A 37 1.23 1.80 10.03
C LEU A 37 2.12 1.52 8.82
N VAL A 38 1.90 2.22 7.70
CA VAL A 38 2.72 2.08 6.48
C VAL A 38 4.14 2.62 6.70
N SER A 39 4.27 3.69 7.49
CA SER A 39 5.59 4.22 7.88
C SER A 39 6.29 3.27 8.85
N PHE A 40 5.61 2.82 9.90
CA PHE A 40 6.19 1.92 10.91
C PHE A 40 6.49 0.52 10.37
N GLY A 41 5.65 0.02 9.48
CA GLY A 41 5.82 -1.27 8.82
C GLY A 41 6.90 -1.29 7.73
N GLY A 42 7.59 -0.16 7.50
CA GLY A 42 8.70 -0.07 6.54
C GLY A 42 8.27 -0.33 5.09
N CYS A 43 7.02 -0.01 4.73
CA CYS A 43 6.55 -0.27 3.37
C CYS A 43 7.35 0.54 2.34
N PHE A 44 7.77 1.75 2.71
CA PHE A 44 8.50 2.64 1.82
C PHE A 44 9.93 2.16 1.54
N ASP A 45 10.50 1.31 2.38
CA ASP A 45 11.82 0.73 2.20
C ASP A 45 11.90 -0.04 0.88
N CYS A 46 10.98 -1.01 0.72
CA CYS A 46 10.92 -1.88 -0.46
C CYS A 46 10.10 -1.30 -1.62
N HIS A 47 9.26 -0.30 -1.38
CA HIS A 47 8.34 0.21 -2.39
C HIS A 47 8.61 1.66 -2.80
N THR A 48 9.78 2.23 -2.49
CA THR A 48 10.16 3.57 -2.97
C THR A 48 11.44 3.50 -3.79
N PRO A 49 11.50 4.18 -4.97
CA PRO A 49 12.71 4.22 -5.78
C PRO A 49 13.86 4.85 -5.00
N GLY A 50 15.09 4.44 -5.29
CA GLY A 50 16.28 5.02 -4.64
C GLY A 50 16.52 4.70 -3.16
N TYR A 51 15.60 4.04 -2.45
CA TYR A 51 15.73 3.77 -1.01
C TYR A 51 17.02 3.00 -0.67
N PHE A 52 17.26 1.86 -1.34
CA PHE A 52 18.44 1.03 -1.13
C PHE A 52 19.74 1.60 -1.71
N PHE A 53 19.67 2.74 -2.41
CA PHE A 53 20.84 3.51 -2.82
C PHE A 53 21.13 4.68 -1.87
N GLY A 54 20.41 4.78 -0.75
CA GLY A 54 20.56 5.85 0.24
C GLY A 54 19.99 7.20 -0.21
N LYS A 55 19.22 7.23 -1.30
CA LYS A 55 18.63 8.44 -1.88
C LYS A 55 17.17 8.18 -2.27
N PRO A 56 16.26 7.99 -1.29
CA PRO A 56 14.86 7.71 -1.59
C PRO A 56 14.20 8.84 -2.39
N ASP A 57 13.55 8.47 -3.49
CA ASP A 57 12.77 9.39 -4.31
C ASP A 57 11.37 9.57 -3.73
N MET A 58 11.24 10.56 -2.85
CA MET A 58 9.98 10.86 -2.17
C MET A 58 8.92 11.46 -3.11
N ALA A 59 9.29 11.92 -4.31
CA ALA A 59 8.30 12.32 -5.32
C ALA A 59 7.57 11.11 -5.91
N ARG A 60 8.19 9.92 -5.84
CA ARG A 60 7.61 8.63 -6.19
C ARG A 60 7.46 7.73 -4.95
N TYR A 61 7.12 8.32 -3.81
CA TYR A 61 6.88 7.60 -2.55
C TYR A 61 5.87 6.46 -2.76
N LEU A 62 6.24 5.24 -2.36
CA LEU A 62 5.46 4.01 -2.57
C LEU A 62 5.19 3.66 -4.05
N GLY A 63 5.91 4.29 -4.99
CA GLY A 63 5.81 4.10 -6.43
C GLY A 63 6.53 2.85 -6.96
N GLY A 64 7.09 1.99 -6.11
CA GLY A 64 7.83 0.78 -6.46
C GLY A 64 9.35 0.90 -6.26
N SER A 65 10.08 -0.20 -6.41
CA SER A 65 11.53 -0.26 -6.22
C SER A 65 12.30 -0.26 -7.54
N ASP A 66 13.55 0.19 -7.49
CA ASP A 66 14.53 0.03 -8.57
C ASP A 66 15.52 -1.13 -8.31
N VAL A 67 15.36 -1.83 -7.18
CA VAL A 67 16.24 -2.91 -6.73
C VAL A 67 15.47 -4.23 -6.67
N GLY A 68 16.11 -5.28 -7.19
CA GLY A 68 15.64 -6.65 -7.06
C GLY A 68 16.24 -7.36 -5.84
N PHE A 69 15.42 -8.17 -5.17
CA PHE A 69 15.80 -9.04 -4.05
C PHE A 69 15.88 -10.46 -4.55
N GLU A 70 17.09 -11.00 -4.60
CA GLU A 70 17.34 -12.37 -5.05
C GLU A 70 17.00 -13.36 -3.94
N MET A 71 16.11 -14.30 -4.26
CA MET A 71 15.72 -15.41 -3.41
C MET A 71 16.19 -16.72 -4.06
N PRO A 72 17.16 -17.43 -3.45
CA PRO A 72 17.70 -18.66 -4.03
C PRO A 72 16.62 -19.67 -4.40
N GLY A 73 16.65 -20.12 -5.66
CA GLY A 73 15.69 -21.09 -6.21
C GLY A 73 14.30 -20.54 -6.55
N LEU A 74 14.01 -19.26 -6.23
CA LEU A 74 12.70 -18.64 -6.51
C LEU A 74 12.77 -17.49 -7.52
N GLY A 75 13.96 -16.89 -7.70
CA GLY A 75 14.17 -15.78 -8.62
C GLY A 75 14.34 -14.44 -7.90
N VAL A 76 13.94 -13.36 -8.56
CA VAL A 76 14.27 -11.99 -8.15
C VAL A 76 12.98 -11.18 -8.05
N PHE A 77 12.72 -10.66 -6.86
CA PHE A 77 11.50 -9.91 -6.55
C PHE A 77 11.79 -8.42 -6.46
N VAL A 78 10.95 -7.60 -7.10
CA VAL A 78 11.04 -6.14 -7.03
C VAL A 78 9.76 -5.63 -6.36
N GLY A 79 9.88 -4.71 -5.41
CA GLY A 79 8.72 -4.13 -4.74
C GLY A 79 7.85 -3.37 -5.75
N PRO A 80 6.61 -3.78 -6.01
CA PRO A 80 5.73 -3.11 -6.98
C PRO A 80 5.27 -1.74 -6.49
N ASN A 81 4.71 -0.95 -7.39
CA ASN A 81 4.00 0.29 -7.05
C ASN A 81 2.76 -0.01 -6.19
N LEU A 82 2.64 0.68 -5.05
CA LEU A 82 1.50 0.55 -4.12
C LEU A 82 0.52 1.72 -4.19
N THR A 83 0.80 2.75 -5.00
CA THR A 83 -0.11 3.88 -5.21
C THR A 83 -1.37 3.45 -5.98
N PRO A 84 -2.47 4.24 -5.99
CA PRO A 84 -3.71 3.85 -6.65
C PRO A 84 -3.68 4.04 -8.17
N ASP A 85 -2.50 4.02 -8.80
CA ASP A 85 -2.36 4.01 -10.25
C ASP A 85 -3.01 2.74 -10.86
N PRO A 86 -3.90 2.87 -11.87
CA PRO A 86 -4.65 1.74 -12.41
C PRO A 86 -3.82 0.76 -13.24
N GLU A 87 -2.76 1.22 -13.90
CA GLU A 87 -2.00 0.39 -14.83
C GLU A 87 -0.77 -0.29 -14.20
N THR A 88 -0.16 0.38 -13.24
CA THR A 88 1.12 -0.03 -12.64
C THR A 88 1.02 -0.29 -11.14
N GLY A 89 -0.02 0.22 -10.46
CA GLY A 89 -0.21 0.16 -9.02
C GLY A 89 -1.41 -0.66 -8.56
N LEU A 90 -2.05 -0.20 -7.48
CA LEU A 90 -3.21 -0.81 -6.83
C LEU A 90 -4.54 -0.17 -7.26
N GLY A 91 -4.59 0.59 -8.36
CA GLY A 91 -5.81 1.30 -8.79
C GLY A 91 -7.00 0.36 -8.98
N GLU A 92 -6.77 -0.79 -9.63
CA GLU A 92 -7.78 -1.83 -9.87
C GLU A 92 -8.09 -2.71 -8.66
N TRP A 93 -7.32 -2.58 -7.57
CA TRP A 93 -7.56 -3.34 -6.35
C TRP A 93 -8.53 -2.57 -5.45
N SER A 94 -9.60 -3.24 -5.04
CA SER A 94 -10.44 -2.80 -3.92
C SER A 94 -9.66 -2.85 -2.61
N GLU A 95 -10.06 -2.04 -1.62
CA GLU A 95 -9.48 -2.11 -0.28
C GLU A 95 -9.60 -3.50 0.33
N ALA A 96 -10.72 -4.20 0.12
CA ALA A 96 -10.92 -5.56 0.60
C ALA A 96 -9.92 -6.56 -0.01
N GLN A 97 -9.52 -6.35 -1.27
CA GLN A 97 -8.48 -7.14 -1.92
C GLN A 97 -7.09 -6.83 -1.35
N ILE A 98 -6.79 -5.57 -1.04
CA ILE A 98 -5.55 -5.17 -0.36
C ILE A 98 -5.48 -5.82 1.03
N VAL A 99 -6.56 -5.73 1.81
CA VAL A 99 -6.67 -6.35 3.14
C VAL A 99 -6.46 -7.86 3.05
N ARG A 100 -7.14 -8.53 2.10
CA ARG A 100 -6.98 -9.97 1.88
C ARG A 100 -5.54 -10.33 1.53
N ALA A 101 -4.89 -9.56 0.67
CA ALA A 101 -3.50 -9.80 0.29
C ALA A 101 -2.57 -9.66 1.50
N LEU A 102 -2.72 -8.61 2.31
CA LEU A 102 -1.95 -8.42 3.53
C LEU A 102 -2.17 -9.55 4.54
N GLN A 103 -3.40 -10.07 4.65
CA GLN A 103 -3.74 -11.06 5.66
C GLN A 103 -3.48 -12.52 5.26
N THR A 104 -3.49 -12.81 3.96
CA THR A 104 -3.42 -14.19 3.47
C THR A 104 -2.24 -14.45 2.56
N GLY A 105 -1.51 -13.39 2.16
CA GLY A 105 -0.47 -13.48 1.16
C GLY A 105 -1.00 -13.69 -0.26
N LYS A 106 -2.32 -13.69 -0.50
CA LYS A 106 -2.91 -14.00 -1.82
C LYS A 106 -3.37 -12.75 -2.55
N ARG A 107 -2.91 -12.59 -3.78
CA ARG A 107 -3.28 -11.52 -4.70
C ARG A 107 -4.64 -11.81 -5.35
N PRO A 108 -5.34 -10.80 -5.91
CA PRO A 108 -6.59 -10.99 -6.67
C PRO A 108 -6.44 -11.91 -7.87
N ASP A 109 -5.25 -11.91 -8.49
CA ASP A 109 -4.90 -12.78 -9.62
C ASP A 109 -4.54 -14.22 -9.21
N GLY A 110 -4.70 -14.57 -7.93
CA GLY A 110 -4.44 -15.90 -7.38
C GLY A 110 -2.98 -16.20 -7.05
N ARG A 111 -2.02 -15.36 -7.46
CA ARG A 111 -0.60 -15.52 -7.11
C ARG A 111 -0.36 -15.19 -5.63
N GLU A 112 0.74 -15.71 -5.09
CA GLU A 112 1.20 -15.34 -3.76
C GLU A 112 2.05 -14.06 -3.79
N LEU A 113 2.01 -13.31 -2.69
CA LEU A 113 2.93 -12.21 -2.44
C LEU A 113 4.35 -12.75 -2.28
N ALA A 114 5.33 -11.95 -2.71
CA ALA A 114 6.74 -12.34 -2.66
C ALA A 114 7.12 -12.80 -1.24
N PRO A 115 7.84 -13.93 -1.06
CA PRO A 115 8.20 -14.44 0.26
C PRO A 115 9.05 -13.48 1.11
N ILE A 116 9.76 -12.55 0.45
CA ILE A 116 10.54 -11.50 1.11
C ILE A 116 9.66 -10.39 1.70
N MET A 117 8.42 -10.23 1.21
CA MET A 117 7.47 -9.30 1.81
C MET A 117 6.97 -9.89 3.15
N PRO A 118 7.02 -9.14 4.26
CA PRO A 118 6.66 -9.64 5.58
C PRO A 118 5.13 -9.76 5.81
N TRP A 119 4.39 -10.25 4.82
CA TRP A 119 2.92 -10.37 4.87
C TRP A 119 2.44 -11.24 6.04
N ARG A 120 3.22 -12.24 6.48
CA ARG A 120 2.88 -13.06 7.66
C ARG A 120 2.85 -12.24 8.95
N ALA A 121 3.66 -11.18 9.06
CA ALA A 121 3.58 -10.26 10.19
C ALA A 121 2.31 -9.41 10.08
N PHE A 122 2.03 -8.87 8.89
CA PHE A 122 0.81 -8.09 8.61
C PHE A 122 -0.48 -8.90 8.75
N ALA A 123 -0.42 -10.23 8.61
CA ALA A 123 -1.56 -11.11 8.84
C ALA A 123 -2.09 -11.09 10.27
N ASN A 124 -1.28 -10.64 11.24
CA ASN A 124 -1.71 -10.49 12.63
C ASN A 124 -2.29 -9.10 12.93
N LEU A 125 -2.35 -8.19 11.96
CA LEU A 125 -3.01 -6.90 12.14
C LEU A 125 -4.50 -7.09 12.43
N THR A 126 -5.03 -6.22 13.28
CA THR A 126 -6.47 -6.11 13.45
C THR A 126 -7.13 -5.79 12.10
N LYS A 127 -8.39 -6.19 11.90
CA LYS A 127 -9.13 -5.86 10.68
C LYS A 127 -9.13 -4.33 10.44
N SER A 128 -9.32 -3.55 11.49
CA SER A 128 -9.28 -2.09 11.42
C SER A 128 -7.93 -1.54 10.98
N ASP A 129 -6.82 -2.10 11.47
CA ASP A 129 -5.48 -1.66 11.06
C ASP A 129 -5.18 -2.05 9.61
N ALA A 130 -5.56 -3.25 9.18
CA ALA A 130 -5.41 -3.67 7.79
C ALA A 130 -6.24 -2.79 6.83
N HIS A 131 -7.48 -2.45 7.22
CA HIS A 131 -8.31 -1.51 6.48
C HIS A 131 -7.71 -0.10 6.47
N ALA A 132 -7.17 0.38 7.58
CA ALA A 132 -6.50 1.68 7.64
C ALA A 132 -5.32 1.76 6.66
N ILE A 133 -4.50 0.71 6.58
CA ILE A 133 -3.43 0.62 5.58
C ILE A 133 -4.00 0.70 4.15
N ALA A 134 -5.03 -0.09 3.84
CA ALA A 134 -5.64 -0.07 2.51
C ALA A 134 -6.21 1.32 2.15
N ALA A 135 -6.96 1.95 3.06
CA ALA A 135 -7.51 3.28 2.88
C ALA A 135 -6.42 4.34 2.66
N TYR A 136 -5.31 4.26 3.41
CA TYR A 136 -4.16 5.15 3.20
C TYR A 136 -3.51 4.93 1.83
N LEU A 137 -3.27 3.69 1.41
CA LEU A 137 -2.69 3.41 0.09
C LEU A 137 -3.59 3.92 -1.04
N LYS A 138 -4.92 3.81 -0.90
CA LYS A 138 -5.88 4.33 -1.88
C LYS A 138 -6.01 5.86 -1.88
N SER A 139 -5.59 6.54 -0.82
CA SER A 139 -5.63 8.02 -0.74
C SER A 139 -4.38 8.72 -1.24
N LEU A 140 -3.31 7.96 -1.54
CA LEU A 140 -2.07 8.50 -2.10
C LEU A 140 -2.29 9.11 -3.49
N PRO A 141 -1.49 10.11 -3.89
CA PRO A 141 -1.36 10.48 -5.29
C PRO A 141 -0.93 9.27 -6.12
N ALA A 142 -1.57 9.07 -7.28
CA ALA A 142 -1.17 8.02 -8.21
C ALA A 142 0.20 8.36 -8.82
N VAL A 143 1.08 7.36 -8.87
CA VAL A 143 2.37 7.43 -9.55
C VAL A 143 2.36 6.38 -10.64
N SER A 144 2.53 6.77 -11.91
CA SER A 144 2.69 5.79 -13.00
C SER A 144 4.14 5.31 -13.04
N HIS A 145 4.40 4.10 -12.56
CA HIS A 145 5.74 3.51 -12.55
C HIS A 145 5.68 1.98 -12.59
N ARG A 146 6.02 1.42 -13.77
CA ARG A 146 6.13 -0.03 -13.95
C ARG A 146 7.51 -0.49 -13.52
N VAL A 147 7.56 -1.29 -12.46
CA VAL A 147 8.82 -1.91 -12.02
C VAL A 147 9.19 -3.07 -12.96
N PRO A 148 10.49 -3.23 -13.29
CA PRO A 148 10.98 -4.36 -14.07
C PRO A 148 11.05 -5.62 -13.19
N GLY A 149 10.04 -6.49 -13.24
CA GLY A 149 10.00 -7.76 -12.50
C GLY A 149 8.59 -8.13 -12.02
N PRO A 150 8.44 -9.24 -11.27
CA PRO A 150 9.50 -10.15 -10.81
C PRO A 150 10.13 -10.97 -11.95
N PHE A 151 11.27 -11.59 -11.67
CA PHE A 151 11.98 -12.48 -12.60
C PHE A 151 12.04 -13.90 -12.03
N GLY A 152 11.82 -14.90 -12.89
CA GLY A 152 11.98 -16.31 -12.54
C GLY A 152 13.42 -16.70 -12.17
N PRO A 153 13.64 -17.91 -11.61
CA PRO A 153 14.97 -18.37 -11.17
C PRO A 153 16.00 -18.44 -12.30
N ASP A 154 15.57 -18.72 -13.53
CA ASP A 154 16.44 -18.84 -14.71
C ASP A 154 16.46 -17.56 -15.57
N GLU A 155 15.71 -16.53 -15.18
CA GLU A 155 15.60 -15.27 -15.92
C GLU A 155 16.70 -14.28 -15.52
N LYS A 156 17.28 -13.59 -16.51
CA LYS A 156 18.23 -12.50 -16.24
C LYS A 156 17.46 -11.26 -15.81
N ALA A 157 17.54 -10.91 -14.52
CA ALA A 157 16.94 -9.67 -14.06
C ALA A 157 17.63 -8.45 -14.68
N SER A 158 16.83 -7.48 -15.14
CA SER A 158 17.28 -6.22 -15.74
C SER A 158 17.53 -5.11 -14.72
N VAL A 159 17.48 -5.42 -13.42
CA VAL A 159 17.75 -4.49 -12.31
C VAL A 159 18.99 -4.88 -11.53
N PHE A 160 19.55 -3.90 -10.81
CA PHE A 160 20.50 -4.19 -9.75
C PHE A 160 19.87 -5.15 -8.75
N ARG A 161 20.59 -6.22 -8.41
CA ARG A 161 20.12 -7.25 -7.50
C ARG A 161 20.92 -7.23 -6.22
N MET A 162 20.22 -7.08 -5.10
CA MET A 162 20.78 -7.33 -3.79
C MET A 162 20.89 -8.85 -3.60
N ASN A 163 22.11 -9.36 -3.49
CA ASN A 163 22.38 -10.75 -3.12
C ASN A 163 23.29 -10.82 -1.88
N LYS A 164 23.33 -11.99 -1.21
CA LYS A 164 24.16 -12.19 0.00
C LYS A 164 25.65 -11.89 -0.22
N ILE A 165 26.15 -11.99 -1.46
CA ILE A 165 27.56 -11.75 -1.78
C ILE A 165 27.87 -10.25 -1.87
N ALA A 166 26.94 -9.44 -2.38
CA ALA A 166 27.08 -7.98 -2.46
C ALA A 166 27.06 -7.32 -1.07
N ALA A 167 26.22 -7.82 -0.15
CA ALA A 167 26.18 -7.32 1.23
C ALA A 167 27.51 -7.51 1.98
N LEU A 168 28.27 -8.58 1.70
CA LEU A 168 29.59 -8.82 2.28
C LEU A 168 30.71 -7.94 1.69
N ARG A 169 30.52 -7.36 0.50
CA ARG A 169 31.53 -6.49 -0.15
C ARG A 169 31.44 -5.02 0.28
N LEU A 170 30.28 -4.59 0.76
CA LEU A 170 30.07 -3.23 1.27
C LEU A 170 30.41 -3.09 2.77
N ALA A 171 30.68 -4.22 3.45
CA ALA A 171 31.08 -4.27 4.86
C ALA A 171 32.61 -4.42 5.04
N ARG A 172 33.40 -4.13 4.00
CA ARG A 172 34.87 -4.10 4.05
C ARG A 172 35.39 -2.73 3.65
#